data_AF-A0A2E7EKR9-F1
#
_entry.id   AF-A0A2E7EKR9-F1
#
_cell.length_a   1.000
_cell.length_b   1.000
_cell.length_c   1.000
_cell.angle_alpha   90.00
_cell.angle_beta   90.00
_cell.angle_gamma   90.00
#
_symmetry.space_group_name_H-M   'P 1'
#
loop_
_entity.id
_entity.type
_entity.pdbx_description
1 polymer ?
#
loop_
_entity_poly.entity_id
_entity_poly.type
_entity_poly.pdbx_seq_one_letter_code
_entity_poly.pdbx_strand_id
1 'polypeptide(L)'
;MGLAIIGVIVLVFIGLTVLSAKTWQVWHALVVFGLFAATFGFMILAAATLKTQDKWRTQYEMLQLDKERAEKSNEQLVHEDAAETSELRRTLVDRGRVWRNLQIVDGNEETGEITLDGTTWGDDDCYQQAAADDFGGDDFGADEDEGDGQAPDPVPAGKPMGLEQGSVVFAFLEASSKSLNPQLQELLYPQNSEEEEGVILPQRDAEGNCKVPVAYIGEFTVVSIPNDDPTAIKLEPAFPLSDYQKEILANGIDLSWVLYEIMPVDSHDLAEMTDEQIDLWLGDLSGNEQRPLVLDEYQRDQASAEPNDPPERKWMKVTFKAGDEIEVDATEESQVPEEPFDGSGQARAKDLQYGEAVSVSNNDELWFDFASAQELIQQQKADPGEVKYVRQLRDYARQFRINAGQIDAAERQNASLLALSQKLTQQSADLQAQIVVVEERRRKWAEDSAGFQMELAVINEYKQALEQEWESVRSELSRLYRANKQQVRQNEGAASANASTRRSL
;
A
#
# COMPACT_ATOMS: atom_id res chain seq x y z
N MET A 1 -53.24 57.32 35.73
CA MET A 1 -54.06 58.43 35.18
C MET A 1 -55.39 57.97 34.56
N GLY A 2 -55.46 56.85 33.83
CA GLY A 2 -56.69 56.43 33.12
C GLY A 2 -57.94 56.25 34.00
N LEU A 3 -57.82 55.62 35.18
CA LEU A 3 -58.97 55.39 36.08
C LEU A 3 -59.61 56.69 36.60
N ALA A 4 -58.79 57.73 36.84
CA ALA A 4 -59.30 59.02 37.29
C ALA A 4 -60.11 59.72 36.17
N ILE A 5 -59.64 59.65 34.93
CA ILE A 5 -60.32 60.22 33.76
C ILE A 5 -61.65 59.49 33.51
N ILE A 6 -61.65 58.16 33.59
CA ILE A 6 -62.86 57.34 33.44
C ILE A 6 -63.88 57.70 34.53
N GLY A 7 -63.45 57.83 35.78
CA GLY A 7 -64.32 58.24 36.88
C GLY A 7 -64.97 59.61 36.65
N VAL A 8 -64.20 60.58 36.14
CA VAL A 8 -64.73 61.92 35.79
C VAL A 8 -65.74 61.83 34.64
N ILE A 9 -65.48 61.05 33.60
CA ILE A 9 -66.41 60.88 32.46
C ILE A 9 -67.73 60.25 32.91
N VAL A 10 -67.69 59.22 33.77
CA VAL A 10 -68.90 58.58 34.31
C VAL A 10 -69.71 59.58 35.15
N LEU A 11 -69.07 60.37 36.01
CA LEU A 11 -69.74 61.39 36.82
C LEU A 11 -70.39 62.49 35.96
N VAL A 12 -69.70 62.97 34.92
CA VAL A 12 -70.23 63.94 33.96
C VAL A 12 -71.43 63.36 33.21
N PHE A 13 -71.35 62.10 32.77
CA PHE A 13 -72.45 61.42 32.09
C PHE A 13 -73.69 61.27 32.98
N ILE A 14 -73.52 60.89 34.25
CA ILE A 14 -74.62 60.83 35.22
C ILE A 14 -75.25 62.21 35.40
N GLY A 15 -74.43 63.26 35.56
CA GLY A 15 -74.91 64.64 35.69
C GLY A 15 -75.74 65.10 34.48
N LEU A 16 -75.26 64.84 33.26
CA LEU A 16 -75.99 65.16 32.02
C LEU A 16 -77.29 64.36 31.87
N THR A 17 -77.29 63.09 32.29
CA THR A 17 -78.48 62.23 32.23
C THR A 17 -79.57 62.74 33.19
N VAL A 18 -79.20 63.14 34.41
CA VAL A 18 -80.13 63.73 35.40
C VAL A 18 -80.70 65.06 34.90
N LEU A 19 -79.88 65.93 34.30
CA LEU A 19 -80.36 67.20 33.73
C LEU A 19 -81.32 66.99 32.55
N SER A 20 -81.10 65.95 31.75
CA SER A 20 -81.93 65.63 30.57
C SER A 20 -83.24 64.93 30.92
N ALA A 21 -83.35 64.33 32.11
CA ALA A 21 -84.54 63.59 32.54
C ALA A 21 -85.82 64.44 32.62
N LYS A 22 -85.71 65.77 32.71
CA LYS A 22 -86.87 66.69 32.77
C LYS A 22 -87.44 67.04 31.39
N THR A 23 -86.63 66.94 30.34
CA THR A 23 -86.99 67.32 28.96
C THR A 23 -87.23 66.11 28.06
N TRP A 24 -86.67 64.95 28.40
CA TRP A 24 -86.75 63.74 27.58
C TRP A 24 -87.76 62.72 28.12
N GLN A 25 -88.45 62.03 27.23
CA GLN A 25 -89.26 60.87 27.60
C GLN A 25 -88.36 59.73 28.12
N VAL A 26 -88.81 59.02 29.15
CA VAL A 26 -88.06 57.97 29.88
C VAL A 26 -87.36 56.96 28.96
N TRP A 27 -87.98 56.61 27.83
CA TRP A 27 -87.39 55.69 26.86
C TRP A 27 -86.07 56.16 26.24
N HIS A 28 -85.91 57.44 25.94
CA HIS A 28 -84.66 57.97 25.36
C HIS A 28 -83.52 57.91 26.37
N ALA A 29 -83.80 58.17 27.65
CA ALA A 29 -82.81 58.08 28.71
C ALA A 29 -82.31 56.64 28.92
N LEU A 30 -83.21 55.65 28.85
CA LEU A 30 -82.84 54.23 28.93
C LEU A 30 -81.97 53.80 27.75
N VAL A 31 -82.28 54.23 26.52
CA VAL A 31 -81.49 53.91 25.33
C VAL A 31 -80.08 54.52 25.42
N VAL A 32 -79.96 55.79 25.81
CA VAL A 32 -78.65 56.45 25.96
C VAL A 32 -77.83 55.81 27.09
N PHE A 33 -78.46 55.44 28.20
CA PHE A 33 -77.77 54.71 29.27
C PHE A 33 -77.29 53.33 28.81
N GLY A 34 -78.13 52.57 28.09
CA GLY A 34 -77.75 51.28 27.52
C GLY A 34 -76.59 51.41 26.52
N LEU A 35 -76.63 52.43 25.67
CA LEU A 35 -75.56 52.69 24.71
C LEU A 35 -74.26 53.08 25.42
N PHE A 36 -74.31 53.90 26.45
CA PHE A 36 -73.14 54.23 27.28
C PHE A 36 -72.54 52.98 27.95
N ALA A 37 -73.38 52.13 28.56
CA ALA A 37 -72.93 50.88 29.17
C ALA A 37 -72.29 49.94 28.13
N ALA A 38 -72.85 49.84 26.92
CA ALA A 38 -72.30 49.04 25.83
C ALA A 38 -70.94 49.58 25.37
N THR A 39 -70.80 50.89 25.17
CA THR A 39 -69.52 51.51 24.78
C THR A 39 -68.47 51.33 25.88
N PHE A 40 -68.86 51.43 27.15
CA PHE A 40 -67.96 51.19 28.27
C PHE A 40 -67.50 49.72 28.35
N GLY A 41 -68.42 48.78 28.18
CA GLY A 41 -68.09 47.35 28.08
C GLY A 41 -67.15 47.06 26.91
N PHE A 42 -67.39 47.68 25.75
CA PHE A 42 -66.50 47.56 24.59
C PHE A 42 -65.09 48.10 24.88
N MET A 43 -64.95 49.25 25.56
CA MET A 43 -63.64 49.78 25.94
C MET A 43 -62.86 48.85 26.88
N ILE A 44 -63.53 48.18 27.83
CA ILE A 44 -62.88 47.19 28.70
C ILE A 44 -62.40 45.99 27.91
N LEU A 45 -63.24 45.46 27.00
CA LEU A 45 -62.86 44.35 26.14
C LEU A 45 -61.70 44.72 25.20
N ALA A 46 -61.74 45.92 24.61
CA ALA A 46 -60.65 46.44 23.79
C ALA A 46 -59.34 46.54 24.59
N ALA A 47 -59.39 47.07 25.81
CA ALA A 47 -58.21 47.14 26.68
C ALA A 47 -57.69 45.74 27.06
N ALA A 48 -58.57 44.79 27.34
CA ALA A 48 -58.19 43.41 27.61
C ALA A 48 -57.53 42.76 26.39
N THR A 49 -58.08 42.96 25.18
CA THR A 49 -57.50 42.44 23.93
C THR A 49 -56.11 43.02 23.65
N LEU A 50 -55.89 44.32 23.89
CA LEU A 50 -54.58 44.95 23.73
C LEU A 50 -53.56 44.39 24.74
N LYS A 51 -53.97 44.16 25.99
CA LYS A 51 -53.10 43.53 27.01
C LYS A 51 -52.73 42.10 26.65
N THR A 52 -53.68 41.34 26.08
CA THR A 52 -53.40 40.01 25.57
C THR A 52 -52.42 40.10 24.39
N GLN A 53 -52.66 40.98 23.43
CA GLN A 53 -51.76 41.16 22.28
C GLN A 53 -50.33 41.53 22.69
N ASP A 54 -50.17 42.39 23.71
CA ASP A 54 -48.88 42.78 24.27
C ASP A 54 -48.12 41.59 24.91
N LYS A 55 -48.85 40.74 25.65
CA LYS A 55 -48.28 39.48 26.19
C LYS A 55 -47.85 38.51 25.09
N TRP A 56 -48.62 38.40 24.02
CA TRP A 56 -48.29 37.51 22.91
C TRP A 56 -47.08 38.00 22.12
N ARG A 57 -46.92 39.32 21.97
CA ARG A 57 -45.73 39.90 21.33
C ARG A 57 -44.46 39.64 22.14
N THR A 58 -44.51 39.86 23.46
CA THR A 58 -43.37 39.61 24.33
C THR A 58 -43.00 38.13 24.39
N GLN A 59 -43.98 37.21 24.41
CA GLN A 59 -43.71 35.77 24.29
C GLN A 59 -43.10 35.39 22.94
N TYR A 60 -43.58 35.98 21.84
CA TYR A 60 -43.02 35.73 20.51
C TYR A 60 -41.56 36.19 20.40
N GLU A 61 -41.24 37.37 20.93
CA GLU A 61 -39.86 37.89 20.95
C GLU A 61 -38.92 36.99 21.78
N MET A 62 -39.39 36.47 22.93
CA MET A 62 -38.61 35.51 23.72
C MET A 62 -38.36 34.21 22.97
N LEU A 63 -39.40 33.66 22.33
CA LEU A 63 -39.28 32.41 21.56
C LEU A 63 -38.35 32.55 20.35
N GLN A 64 -38.33 33.71 19.69
CA GLN A 64 -37.36 33.97 18.62
C GLN A 64 -35.92 33.99 19.14
N LEU A 65 -35.70 34.62 20.28
CA LEU A 65 -34.37 34.69 20.90
C LEU A 65 -33.88 33.33 21.40
N ASP A 66 -34.78 32.52 21.96
CA ASP A 66 -34.46 31.14 22.37
C ASP A 66 -34.19 30.25 21.15
N LYS A 67 -34.93 30.44 20.05
CA LYS A 67 -34.67 29.74 18.78
C LYS A 67 -33.28 30.08 18.24
N GLU A 68 -32.90 31.36 18.17
CA GLU A 68 -31.57 31.78 17.72
C GLU A 68 -30.45 31.23 18.62
N ARG A 69 -30.68 31.16 19.95
CA ARG A 69 -29.72 30.57 20.89
C ARG A 69 -29.56 29.06 20.65
N ALA A 70 -30.67 28.37 20.41
CA ALA A 70 -30.66 26.93 20.11
C ALA A 70 -29.98 26.63 18.76
N GLU A 71 -30.26 27.43 17.72
CA GLU A 71 -29.59 27.30 16.42
C GLU A 71 -28.07 27.52 16.54
N LYS A 72 -27.62 28.55 17.28
CA LYS A 72 -26.18 28.76 17.54
C LYS A 72 -25.53 27.64 18.34
N SER A 73 -26.23 27.11 19.34
CA SER A 73 -25.73 25.98 20.13
C SER A 73 -25.63 24.72 19.29
N ASN A 74 -26.59 24.48 18.38
CA ASN A 74 -26.53 23.37 17.44
C ASN A 74 -25.40 23.56 16.42
N GLU A 75 -25.19 24.76 15.88
CA GLU A 75 -24.06 25.04 14.99
C GLU A 75 -22.72 24.76 15.69
N GLN A 76 -22.59 25.12 16.96
CA GLN A 76 -21.39 24.82 17.76
C GLN A 76 -21.18 23.31 17.97
N LEU A 77 -22.23 22.58 18.38
CA LEU A 77 -22.15 21.13 18.59
C LEU A 77 -21.89 20.38 17.28
N VAL A 78 -22.51 20.79 16.18
CA VAL A 78 -22.27 20.18 14.86
C VAL A 78 -20.83 20.39 14.40
N HIS A 79 -20.20 21.53 14.71
CA HIS A 79 -18.79 21.75 14.38
C HIS A 79 -17.82 20.97 15.28
N GLU A 80 -18.14 20.80 16.55
CA GLU A 80 -17.33 20.05 17.52
C GLU A 80 -17.40 18.54 17.26
N ASP A 81 -18.62 18.01 17.05
CA ASP A 81 -18.84 16.61 16.65
C ASP A 81 -18.29 16.33 15.24
N ALA A 82 -18.33 17.30 14.31
CA ALA A 82 -17.75 17.10 12.98
C ALA A 82 -16.23 16.93 13.02
N ALA A 83 -15.52 17.60 13.94
CA ALA A 83 -14.08 17.42 14.09
C ALA A 83 -13.75 16.01 14.60
N GLU A 84 -14.37 15.56 15.69
CA GLU A 84 -14.14 14.23 16.25
C GLU A 84 -14.64 13.11 15.33
N THR A 85 -15.81 13.27 14.70
CA THR A 85 -16.32 12.29 13.74
C THR A 85 -15.57 12.29 12.42
N SER A 86 -14.92 13.40 12.02
CA SER A 86 -14.03 13.42 10.84
C SER A 86 -12.71 12.70 11.12
N GLU A 87 -12.14 12.81 12.32
CA GLU A 87 -10.95 12.02 12.70
C GLU A 87 -11.29 10.54 12.85
N LEU A 88 -12.45 10.22 13.45
CA LEU A 88 -12.92 8.84 13.57
C LEU A 88 -13.29 8.26 12.19
N ARG A 89 -13.93 9.04 11.30
CA ARG A 89 -14.22 8.61 9.93
C ARG A 89 -12.97 8.51 9.10
N ARG A 90 -12.01 9.41 9.24
CA ARG A 90 -10.71 9.32 8.58
C ARG A 90 -10.00 8.05 9.01
N THR A 91 -9.94 7.77 10.31
CA THR A 91 -9.33 6.52 10.81
C THR A 91 -10.13 5.26 10.42
N LEU A 92 -11.46 5.32 10.31
CA LEU A 92 -12.29 4.21 9.82
C LEU A 92 -12.20 3.99 8.30
N VAL A 93 -12.17 5.06 7.51
CA VAL A 93 -12.07 5.03 6.04
C VAL A 93 -10.64 4.66 5.61
N ASP A 94 -9.62 5.17 6.29
CA ASP A 94 -8.21 4.90 5.98
C ASP A 94 -7.78 3.47 6.35
N ARG A 95 -8.54 2.78 7.22
CA ARG A 95 -8.19 1.41 7.69
C ARG A 95 -8.92 0.29 6.95
N GLY A 96 -10.00 0.60 6.23
CA GLY A 96 -10.83 -0.39 5.53
C GLY A 96 -11.38 -1.49 6.45
N ARG A 97 -11.98 -2.53 5.86
CA ARG A 97 -12.33 -3.75 6.59
C ARG A 97 -11.11 -4.64 6.79
N VAL A 98 -11.08 -5.33 7.93
CA VAL A 98 -10.01 -6.25 8.31
C VAL A 98 -10.62 -7.61 8.66
N TRP A 99 -10.09 -8.66 8.03
CA TRP A 99 -10.50 -10.05 8.27
C TRP A 99 -9.33 -10.81 8.91
N ARG A 100 -9.41 -11.12 10.20
CA ARG A 100 -8.34 -11.77 10.98
C ARG A 100 -8.57 -13.26 11.19
N ASN A 101 -7.52 -13.94 11.65
CA ASN A 101 -7.55 -15.35 12.07
C ASN A 101 -8.03 -16.31 10.97
N LEU A 102 -7.68 -16.02 9.71
CA LEU A 102 -8.00 -16.87 8.58
C LEU A 102 -6.95 -17.98 8.45
N GLN A 103 -7.37 -19.24 8.41
CA GLN A 103 -6.43 -20.37 8.31
C GLN A 103 -6.27 -20.80 6.85
N ILE A 104 -5.09 -21.27 6.45
CA ILE A 104 -4.92 -21.85 5.12
C ILE A 104 -5.48 -23.27 5.12
N VAL A 105 -6.44 -23.56 4.24
CA VAL A 105 -6.99 -24.93 4.04
C VAL A 105 -6.24 -25.64 2.93
N ASP A 106 -6.01 -24.93 1.84
CA ASP A 106 -5.41 -25.46 0.62
C ASP A 106 -4.62 -24.36 -0.10
N GLY A 107 -3.56 -24.74 -0.77
CA GLY A 107 -2.65 -23.82 -1.44
C GLY A 107 -1.94 -24.49 -2.60
N ASN A 108 -1.97 -23.86 -3.78
CA ASN A 108 -1.24 -24.30 -4.95
C ASN A 108 0.09 -23.54 -5.04
N GLU A 109 1.20 -24.21 -4.76
CA GLU A 109 2.55 -23.62 -4.76
C GLU A 109 2.98 -23.05 -6.12
N GLU A 110 2.50 -23.61 -7.24
CA GLU A 110 2.89 -23.17 -8.58
C GLU A 110 2.16 -21.89 -9.01
N THR A 111 0.87 -21.79 -8.68
CA THR A 111 0.02 -20.65 -9.08
C THR A 111 -0.12 -19.59 -7.99
N GLY A 112 0.14 -19.95 -6.74
CA GLY A 112 -0.14 -19.12 -5.57
C GLY A 112 -1.62 -19.02 -5.22
N GLU A 113 -2.51 -19.79 -5.86
CA GLU A 113 -3.94 -19.84 -5.50
C GLU A 113 -4.09 -20.46 -4.11
N ILE A 114 -4.90 -19.83 -3.24
CA ILE A 114 -5.07 -20.23 -1.85
C ILE A 114 -6.55 -20.29 -1.50
N THR A 115 -6.93 -21.27 -0.70
CA THR A 115 -8.24 -21.34 -0.04
C THR A 115 -8.04 -21.12 1.45
N LEU A 116 -8.70 -20.09 1.99
CA LEU A 116 -8.71 -19.76 3.41
C LEU A 116 -9.99 -20.26 4.09
N ASP A 117 -9.87 -20.68 5.35
CA ASP A 117 -10.97 -20.99 6.25
C ASP A 117 -11.34 -19.73 7.06
N GLY A 118 -12.56 -19.26 6.86
CA GLY A 118 -13.19 -18.17 7.59
C GLY A 118 -14.12 -18.64 8.73
N THR A 119 -14.14 -19.93 9.09
CA THR A 119 -14.97 -20.41 10.21
C THR A 119 -14.57 -19.78 11.55
N THR A 120 -13.27 -19.52 11.73
CA THR A 120 -12.68 -18.85 12.89
C THR A 120 -12.68 -17.32 12.77
N TRP A 121 -13.35 -16.77 11.77
CA TRP A 121 -13.36 -15.34 11.54
C TRP A 121 -14.10 -14.62 12.67
N GLY A 122 -13.43 -13.62 13.22
CA GLY A 122 -13.96 -12.80 14.30
C GLY A 122 -13.91 -13.49 15.65
N ASP A 123 -13.54 -14.76 15.76
CA ASP A 123 -13.44 -15.53 17.02
C ASP A 123 -12.21 -15.13 17.87
N ASP A 124 -11.78 -13.88 17.74
CA ASP A 124 -10.72 -13.29 18.56
C ASP A 124 -11.36 -12.43 19.66
N ASP A 125 -11.40 -13.00 20.87
CA ASP A 125 -11.68 -12.28 22.13
C ASP A 125 -10.80 -11.02 22.30
N CYS A 126 -9.66 -10.99 21.61
CA CYS A 126 -8.72 -9.88 21.57
C CYS A 126 -9.26 -8.60 20.92
N TYR A 127 -10.13 -8.73 19.91
CA TYR A 127 -10.55 -7.61 19.06
C TYR A 127 -12.07 -7.38 19.07
N GLN A 128 -12.86 -8.33 19.59
CA GLN A 128 -14.29 -8.14 19.83
C GLN A 128 -14.53 -7.35 21.13
N GLN A 129 -14.86 -6.06 21.02
CA GLN A 129 -15.57 -5.18 22.00
C GLN A 129 -14.94 -3.78 22.03
N ALA A 130 -15.19 -3.01 20.97
CA ALA A 130 -15.30 -1.55 21.10
C ALA A 130 -16.67 -1.09 20.58
N ALA A 131 -17.26 -1.80 19.61
CA ALA A 131 -18.52 -1.39 19.01
C ALA A 131 -19.80 -1.85 19.74
N ALA A 132 -19.73 -2.78 20.71
CA ALA A 132 -20.93 -3.35 21.34
C ALA A 132 -21.31 -2.70 22.67
N ASP A 133 -20.34 -2.20 23.44
CA ASP A 133 -20.57 -1.78 24.82
C ASP A 133 -20.67 -0.25 25.01
N ASP A 134 -20.37 0.56 23.98
CA ASP A 134 -20.32 2.03 24.07
C ASP A 134 -21.51 2.75 23.40
N PHE A 135 -22.45 2.02 22.79
CA PHE A 135 -23.73 2.61 22.38
C PHE A 135 -24.67 2.72 23.61
N GLY A 136 -24.35 3.65 24.50
CA GLY A 136 -25.25 4.36 25.42
C GLY A 136 -26.47 3.60 25.92
N GLY A 137 -26.26 2.62 26.82
CA GLY A 137 -27.34 2.01 27.60
C GLY A 137 -27.82 2.87 28.77
N ASP A 138 -27.08 3.91 29.13
CA ASP A 138 -27.34 4.73 30.30
C ASP A 138 -27.65 6.18 29.89
N ASP A 139 -28.85 6.66 30.25
CA ASP A 139 -29.28 8.07 30.35
C ASP A 139 -30.21 8.69 29.27
N PHE A 140 -30.78 7.91 28.34
CA PHE A 140 -32.04 8.35 27.72
C PHE A 140 -33.22 7.99 28.63
N GLY A 141 -33.63 8.97 29.43
CA GLY A 141 -34.76 8.89 30.35
C GLY A 141 -35.97 8.20 29.74
N ALA A 142 -36.33 7.07 30.35
CA ALA A 142 -37.51 6.29 30.03
C ALA A 142 -38.78 7.14 30.14
N ASP A 143 -39.33 7.53 28.99
CA ASP A 143 -40.77 7.42 28.81
C ASP A 143 -41.06 5.93 28.59
N GLU A 144 -41.70 5.31 29.58
CA GLU A 144 -42.11 3.91 29.59
C GLU A 144 -43.12 3.64 28.46
N ASP A 145 -42.64 3.33 27.25
CA ASP A 145 -43.42 2.64 26.24
C ASP A 145 -42.88 1.20 26.14
N GLU A 146 -43.55 0.28 26.84
CA GLU A 146 -43.36 -1.18 26.77
C GLU A 146 -43.70 -1.68 25.36
N GLY A 147 -42.79 -1.47 24.41
CA GLY A 147 -42.78 -2.18 23.14
C GLY A 147 -41.85 -3.38 23.26
N ASP A 148 -42.36 -4.59 23.01
CA ASP A 148 -41.64 -5.86 22.93
C ASP A 148 -40.60 -5.88 21.79
N GLY A 149 -39.60 -5.00 21.88
CA GLY A 149 -38.44 -4.97 21.00
C GLY A 149 -37.56 -6.17 21.28
N GLN A 150 -37.85 -7.27 20.57
CA GLN A 150 -36.94 -8.39 20.43
C GLN A 150 -35.54 -7.84 20.10
N ALA A 151 -34.55 -8.11 20.96
CA ALA A 151 -33.16 -7.77 20.67
C ALA A 151 -32.82 -8.27 19.26
N PRO A 152 -32.10 -7.47 18.44
CA PRO A 152 -31.71 -7.91 17.11
C PRO A 152 -31.02 -9.27 17.23
N ASP A 153 -31.49 -10.23 16.42
CA ASP A 153 -30.94 -11.59 16.42
C ASP A 153 -29.42 -11.51 16.26
N PRO A 154 -28.64 -12.32 17.02
CA PRO A 154 -27.19 -12.36 16.88
C PRO A 154 -26.83 -12.63 15.43
N VAL A 155 -25.95 -11.79 14.88
CA VAL A 155 -25.47 -11.93 13.50
C VAL A 155 -24.94 -13.36 13.33
N PRO A 156 -25.42 -14.13 12.34
CA PRO A 156 -24.99 -15.51 12.18
C PRO A 156 -23.49 -15.54 11.87
N ALA A 157 -22.74 -16.21 12.74
CA ALA A 157 -21.33 -16.52 12.53
C ALA A 157 -21.14 -17.27 11.18
N GLY A 158 -20.12 -16.87 10.42
CA GLY A 158 -19.66 -17.65 9.26
C GLY A 158 -19.96 -17.11 7.86
N LYS A 159 -20.51 -15.90 7.68
CA LYS A 159 -20.52 -15.24 6.36
C LYS A 159 -19.57 -14.03 6.36
N PRO A 160 -18.46 -14.03 5.61
CA PRO A 160 -17.54 -12.90 5.48
C PRO A 160 -18.31 -11.66 5.04
N MET A 161 -18.74 -10.85 6.01
CA MET A 161 -19.51 -9.65 5.78
C MET A 161 -18.60 -8.67 5.04
N GLY A 162 -19.01 -8.32 3.82
CA GLY A 162 -18.34 -7.29 3.04
C GLY A 162 -17.16 -7.73 2.17
N LEU A 163 -16.73 -8.98 2.22
CA LEU A 163 -15.76 -9.48 1.24
C LEU A 163 -16.53 -9.84 -0.04
N GLU A 164 -16.15 -9.24 -1.17
CA GLU A 164 -16.86 -9.41 -2.44
C GLU A 164 -15.99 -10.15 -3.46
N GLN A 165 -16.63 -10.94 -4.33
CA GLN A 165 -15.91 -11.56 -5.43
C GLN A 165 -15.35 -10.48 -6.35
N GLY A 166 -14.05 -10.56 -6.66
CA GLY A 166 -13.32 -9.58 -7.45
C GLY A 166 -12.69 -8.44 -6.64
N SER A 167 -12.93 -8.37 -5.31
CA SER A 167 -12.23 -7.37 -4.48
C SER A 167 -10.74 -7.72 -4.36
N VAL A 168 -9.92 -6.68 -4.32
CA VAL A 168 -8.49 -6.79 -4.03
C VAL A 168 -8.27 -6.63 -2.54
N VAL A 169 -7.43 -7.49 -1.96
CA VAL A 169 -7.08 -7.48 -0.53
C VAL A 169 -5.57 -7.64 -0.34
N PHE A 170 -5.07 -7.08 0.74
CA PHE A 170 -3.67 -7.18 1.16
C PHE A 170 -3.55 -8.22 2.27
N ALA A 171 -2.80 -9.29 2.00
CA ALA A 171 -2.64 -10.41 2.92
C ALA A 171 -1.36 -10.27 3.73
N PHE A 172 -1.47 -10.51 5.04
CA PHE A 172 -0.35 -10.58 5.97
C PHE A 172 -0.43 -11.85 6.79
N LEU A 173 0.75 -12.37 7.12
CA LEU A 173 0.93 -13.42 8.09
C LEU A 173 0.70 -12.87 9.49
N GLU A 174 -0.10 -13.56 10.28
CA GLU A 174 -0.26 -13.27 11.69
C GLU A 174 0.56 -14.24 12.54
N ALA A 175 1.22 -13.70 13.56
CA ALA A 175 1.88 -14.49 14.60
C ALA A 175 1.32 -14.10 15.97
N SER A 176 1.39 -15.04 16.93
CA SER A 176 1.04 -14.74 18.32
C SER A 176 1.94 -13.61 18.85
N SER A 177 1.34 -12.68 19.58
CA SER A 177 2.03 -11.56 20.25
C SER A 177 3.22 -12.06 21.08
N LYS A 178 3.09 -13.21 21.75
CA LYS A 178 4.17 -13.87 22.51
C LYS A 178 5.39 -14.29 21.70
N SER A 179 5.23 -14.51 20.40
CA SER A 179 6.33 -14.90 19.52
C SER A 179 7.16 -13.71 19.04
N LEU A 180 6.68 -12.47 19.25
CA LEU A 180 7.41 -11.26 18.91
C LEU A 180 8.65 -11.09 19.79
N ASN A 181 9.57 -10.23 19.36
CA ASN A 181 10.68 -9.80 20.21
C ASN A 181 10.14 -9.20 21.52
N PRO A 182 10.62 -9.61 22.71
CA PRO A 182 10.15 -9.06 24.00
C PRO A 182 10.18 -7.52 24.09
N GLN A 183 11.16 -6.87 23.48
CA GLN A 183 11.24 -5.40 23.44
C GLN A 183 10.10 -4.81 22.60
N LEU A 184 9.70 -5.50 21.54
CA LEU A 184 8.62 -5.07 20.64
C LEU A 184 7.26 -5.37 21.29
N GLN A 185 7.17 -6.43 22.08
CA GLN A 185 6.01 -6.70 22.94
C GLN A 185 5.83 -5.60 23.98
N GLU A 186 6.89 -5.18 24.69
CA GLU A 186 6.82 -4.09 25.67
C GLU A 186 6.42 -2.76 25.03
N LEU A 187 6.81 -2.53 23.78
CA LEU A 187 6.47 -1.34 23.02
C LEU A 187 5.02 -1.33 22.52
N LEU A 188 4.54 -2.47 22.02
CA LEU A 188 3.14 -2.63 21.60
C LEU A 188 2.17 -2.72 22.79
N TYR A 189 2.66 -3.21 23.93
CA TYR A 189 1.88 -3.49 25.14
C TYR A 189 2.65 -3.02 26.39
N PRO A 190 2.73 -1.71 26.64
CA PRO A 190 3.45 -1.19 27.81
C PRO A 190 2.80 -1.68 29.10
N GLN A 191 3.55 -2.45 29.90
CA GLN A 191 3.06 -3.11 31.12
C GLN A 191 2.60 -2.13 32.23
N ASN A 192 2.94 -0.85 32.10
CA ASN A 192 2.69 0.18 33.12
C ASN A 192 1.61 1.20 32.72
N SER A 193 0.76 0.90 31.72
CA SER A 193 -0.43 1.72 31.44
C SER A 193 -1.53 1.46 32.49
N GLU A 194 -1.20 1.67 33.77
CA GLU A 194 -2.20 1.80 34.81
C GLU A 194 -2.84 3.19 34.60
N GLU A 195 -4.15 3.22 34.31
CA GLU A 195 -5.05 4.40 34.41
C GLU A 195 -5.36 5.25 33.15
N GLU A 196 -4.79 5.01 31.97
CA GLU A 196 -5.34 5.67 30.75
C GLU A 196 -6.52 4.87 30.18
N GLU A 197 -7.73 5.40 30.42
CA GLU A 197 -8.98 5.00 29.74
C GLU A 197 -8.74 4.98 28.22
N GLY A 198 -8.53 3.79 27.64
CA GLY A 198 -8.42 3.63 26.18
C GLY A 198 -7.41 2.58 25.69
N VAL A 199 -6.44 2.15 26.51
CA VAL A 199 -5.47 1.11 26.09
C VAL A 199 -6.00 -0.29 26.42
N ILE A 200 -6.94 -0.77 25.60
CA ILE A 200 -7.79 -1.96 25.87
C ILE A 200 -7.04 -3.30 25.64
N LEU A 201 -5.98 -3.31 24.83
CA LEU A 201 -5.30 -4.56 24.42
C LEU A 201 -4.47 -5.27 25.51
N PRO A 202 -3.63 -4.62 26.35
CA PRO A 202 -2.81 -5.31 27.34
C PRO A 202 -3.62 -6.00 28.45
N GLN A 203 -4.85 -5.56 28.73
CA GLN A 203 -5.74 -6.26 29.68
C GLN A 203 -6.43 -7.48 29.08
N ARG A 204 -6.65 -7.49 27.76
CA ARG A 204 -7.30 -8.60 27.04
C ARG A 204 -6.36 -9.73 26.66
N ASP A 205 -5.06 -9.46 26.53
CA ASP A 205 -4.05 -10.46 26.15
C ASP A 205 -3.23 -11.03 27.32
N ALA A 206 -3.82 -11.22 28.50
CA ALA A 206 -3.12 -11.76 29.66
C ALA A 206 -2.47 -13.13 29.40
N GLU A 207 -3.01 -13.87 28.42
CA GLU A 207 -2.53 -15.19 27.98
C GLU A 207 -1.73 -15.16 26.68
N GLY A 208 -1.46 -14.00 26.06
CA GLY A 208 -0.66 -13.89 24.83
C GLY A 208 -1.23 -14.62 23.61
N ASN A 209 -2.55 -14.76 23.57
CA ASN A 209 -3.30 -15.41 22.51
C ASN A 209 -3.59 -14.44 21.36
N CYS A 210 -3.43 -13.13 21.54
CA CYS A 210 -3.65 -12.18 20.47
C CYS A 210 -2.62 -12.34 19.36
N LYS A 211 -3.11 -12.22 18.14
CA LYS A 211 -2.31 -12.36 16.93
C LYS A 211 -2.12 -10.99 16.30
N VAL A 212 -0.92 -10.73 15.80
CA VAL A 212 -0.58 -9.49 15.11
C VAL A 212 0.04 -9.78 13.74
N PRO A 213 -0.15 -8.89 12.75
CA PRO A 213 0.51 -9.01 11.45
C PRO A 213 2.03 -8.87 11.62
N VAL A 214 2.81 -9.78 11.02
CA VAL A 214 4.29 -9.79 11.12
C VAL A 214 5.00 -9.81 9.77
N ALA A 215 4.34 -10.27 8.71
CA ALA A 215 4.95 -10.33 7.38
C ALA A 215 3.90 -10.08 6.30
N TYR A 216 4.23 -9.21 5.34
CA TYR A 216 3.40 -9.01 4.16
C TYR A 216 3.57 -10.18 3.20
N ILE A 217 2.46 -10.83 2.85
CA ILE A 217 2.47 -12.00 1.95
C ILE A 217 2.23 -11.58 0.51
N GLY A 218 1.33 -10.63 0.26
CA GLY A 218 1.04 -10.18 -1.09
C GLY A 218 -0.31 -9.53 -1.25
N GLU A 219 -0.58 -9.08 -2.47
CA GLU A 219 -1.87 -8.56 -2.91
C GLU A 219 -2.61 -9.68 -3.62
N PHE A 220 -3.87 -9.91 -3.25
CA PHE A 220 -4.69 -11.01 -3.73
C PHE A 220 -6.04 -10.50 -4.23
N THR A 221 -6.58 -11.16 -5.25
CA THR A 221 -7.95 -10.95 -5.73
C THR A 221 -8.83 -12.09 -5.20
N VAL A 222 -10.00 -11.75 -4.68
CA VAL A 222 -10.99 -12.73 -4.22
C VAL A 222 -11.65 -13.38 -5.43
N VAL A 223 -11.30 -14.64 -5.70
CA VAL A 223 -11.81 -15.38 -6.87
C VAL A 223 -13.22 -15.88 -6.64
N SER A 224 -13.50 -16.40 -5.44
CA SER A 224 -14.84 -16.88 -5.10
C SER A 224 -15.03 -16.99 -3.60
N ILE A 225 -16.26 -16.70 -3.17
CA ILE A 225 -16.79 -17.08 -1.86
C ILE A 225 -17.96 -18.03 -2.17
N PRO A 226 -17.76 -19.36 -2.09
CA PRO A 226 -18.77 -20.34 -2.46
C PRO A 226 -20.06 -20.10 -1.69
N ASN A 227 -21.19 -20.14 -2.39
CA ASN A 227 -22.51 -19.99 -1.76
C ASN A 227 -22.82 -21.17 -0.80
N ASP A 228 -22.29 -22.35 -1.10
CA ASP A 228 -22.53 -23.58 -0.34
C ASP A 228 -21.65 -23.68 0.91
N ASP A 229 -20.52 -22.97 0.93
CA ASP A 229 -19.59 -22.86 2.06
C ASP A 229 -19.04 -21.43 2.10
N PRO A 230 -19.74 -20.49 2.76
CA PRO A 230 -19.32 -19.09 2.81
C PRO A 230 -18.05 -18.88 3.64
N THR A 231 -17.55 -19.91 4.32
CA THR A 231 -16.31 -19.85 5.09
C THR A 231 -15.08 -20.18 4.25
N ALA A 232 -15.21 -20.86 3.11
CA ALA A 232 -14.08 -21.12 2.23
C ALA A 232 -13.82 -19.94 1.27
N ILE A 233 -12.79 -19.13 1.52
CA ILE A 233 -12.46 -17.97 0.67
C ILE A 233 -11.36 -18.36 -0.30
N LYS A 234 -11.61 -18.28 -1.61
CA LYS A 234 -10.58 -18.52 -2.64
C LYS A 234 -9.93 -17.23 -3.10
N LEU A 235 -8.61 -17.21 -3.10
CA LEU A 235 -7.76 -16.08 -3.45
C LEU A 235 -6.78 -16.46 -4.56
N GLU A 236 -6.53 -15.54 -5.48
CA GLU A 236 -5.48 -15.62 -6.49
C GLU A 236 -4.55 -14.41 -6.35
N PRO A 237 -3.22 -14.58 -6.41
CA PRO A 237 -2.30 -13.47 -6.24
C PRO A 237 -2.41 -12.50 -7.41
N ALA A 238 -2.52 -11.21 -7.12
CA ALA A 238 -2.61 -10.14 -8.12
C ALA A 238 -1.28 -9.95 -8.88
N PHE A 239 -0.16 -10.34 -8.25
CA PHE A 239 1.18 -10.33 -8.83
C PHE A 239 1.87 -11.68 -8.61
N PRO A 240 2.82 -12.08 -9.47
CA PRO A 240 3.62 -13.27 -9.22
C PRO A 240 4.27 -13.22 -7.84
N LEU A 241 4.07 -14.28 -7.06
CA LEU A 241 4.70 -14.40 -5.75
C LEU A 241 6.20 -14.67 -5.93
N SER A 242 7.01 -13.97 -5.15
CA SER A 242 8.44 -14.22 -5.02
C SER A 242 8.72 -15.60 -4.40
N ASP A 243 9.93 -16.11 -4.58
CA ASP A 243 10.30 -17.40 -4.01
C ASP A 243 10.23 -17.42 -2.47
N TYR A 244 10.51 -16.29 -1.82
CA TYR A 244 10.34 -16.14 -0.37
C TYR A 244 8.87 -16.24 0.06
N GLN A 245 7.97 -15.58 -0.68
CA GLN A 245 6.53 -15.66 -0.40
C GLN A 245 6.03 -17.09 -0.62
N LYS A 246 6.46 -17.78 -1.69
CA LYS A 246 6.14 -19.19 -1.92
C LYS A 246 6.65 -20.10 -0.80
N GLU A 247 7.86 -19.84 -0.29
CA GLU A 247 8.40 -20.58 0.85
C GLU A 247 7.57 -20.38 2.12
N ILE A 248 7.08 -19.16 2.37
CA ILE A 248 6.14 -18.91 3.47
C ILE A 248 4.83 -19.67 3.25
N LEU A 249 4.29 -19.70 2.03
CA LEU A 249 3.07 -20.48 1.74
C LEU A 249 3.26 -21.97 1.99
N ALA A 250 4.38 -22.53 1.52
CA ALA A 250 4.67 -23.96 1.64
C ALA A 250 4.88 -24.40 3.10
N ASN A 251 5.47 -23.53 3.93
CA ASN A 251 5.77 -23.84 5.33
C ASN A 251 4.72 -23.31 6.32
N GLY A 252 3.78 -22.48 5.86
CA GLY A 252 2.90 -21.66 6.70
C GLY A 252 1.46 -22.16 6.82
N ILE A 253 1.17 -23.43 6.50
CA ILE A 253 -0.19 -23.99 6.52
C ILE A 253 -0.83 -23.90 7.93
N ASP A 254 -0.03 -23.93 9.00
CA ASP A 254 -0.51 -23.78 10.39
C ASP A 254 -0.56 -22.32 10.87
N LEU A 255 -0.32 -21.35 9.98
CA LEU A 255 -0.27 -19.93 10.33
C LEU A 255 -1.56 -19.22 9.91
N SER A 256 -2.06 -18.37 10.81
CA SER A 256 -3.19 -17.49 10.55
C SER A 256 -2.81 -16.32 9.68
N TRP A 257 -3.75 -15.87 8.88
CA TRP A 257 -3.66 -14.72 8.00
C TRP A 257 -4.63 -13.64 8.43
N VAL A 258 -4.25 -12.41 8.11
CA VAL A 258 -5.14 -11.26 8.10
C VAL A 258 -5.19 -10.66 6.71
N LEU A 259 -6.41 -10.36 6.28
CA LEU A 259 -6.67 -9.62 5.05
C LEU A 259 -7.08 -8.20 5.42
N TYR A 260 -6.48 -7.24 4.73
CA TYR A 260 -6.86 -5.84 4.77
C TYR A 260 -7.51 -5.47 3.43
N GLU A 261 -8.66 -4.81 3.49
CA GLU A 261 -9.29 -4.22 2.31
C GLU A 261 -8.44 -3.07 1.76
N ILE A 262 -7.93 -2.25 2.66
CA ILE A 262 -7.09 -1.09 2.36
C ILE A 262 -5.76 -1.30 3.05
N MET A 263 -4.68 -1.13 2.30
CA MET A 263 -3.33 -1.21 2.84
C MET A 263 -3.19 -0.18 3.97
N PRO A 264 -2.67 -0.56 5.15
CA PRO A 264 -2.43 0.38 6.23
C PRO A 264 -1.63 1.58 5.72
N VAL A 265 -2.07 2.79 6.06
CA VAL A 265 -1.40 4.02 5.65
C VAL A 265 -0.30 4.39 6.63
N ASP A 266 0.77 4.98 6.09
CA ASP A 266 1.83 5.56 6.90
C ASP A 266 1.36 6.83 7.61
N SER A 267 1.86 7.08 8.82
CA SER A 267 1.48 8.26 9.61
C SER A 267 2.69 8.94 10.28
N HIS A 268 2.44 10.14 10.80
CA HIS A 268 3.41 10.92 11.57
C HIS A 268 3.41 10.54 13.08
N ASP A 269 2.56 9.61 13.50
CA ASP A 269 2.31 9.29 14.91
C ASP A 269 3.53 8.65 15.59
N LEU A 270 4.51 8.19 14.80
CA LEU A 270 5.75 7.59 15.29
C LEU A 270 6.80 8.64 15.73
N ALA A 271 6.51 9.94 15.58
CA ALA A 271 7.45 11.02 15.90
C ALA A 271 7.84 11.11 17.39
N GLU A 272 7.03 10.54 18.29
CA GLU A 272 7.29 10.55 19.73
C GLU A 272 8.13 9.37 20.24
N MET A 273 8.52 8.44 19.35
CA MET A 273 9.24 7.23 19.71
C MET A 273 10.75 7.46 19.85
N THR A 274 11.42 6.71 20.73
CA THR A 274 12.88 6.79 20.90
C THR A 274 13.62 6.12 19.74
N ASP A 275 14.91 6.46 19.59
CA ASP A 275 15.80 5.87 18.59
C ASP A 275 15.78 4.33 18.61
N GLU A 276 15.84 3.75 19.81
CA GLU A 276 15.81 2.30 19.98
C GLU A 276 14.45 1.69 19.61
N GLN A 277 13.36 2.43 19.82
CA GLN A 277 12.02 1.99 19.48
C GLN A 277 11.79 2.04 17.97
N ILE A 278 12.21 3.11 17.29
CA ILE A 278 12.14 3.23 15.83
C ILE A 278 13.01 2.15 15.17
N ASP A 279 14.23 1.94 15.67
CA ASP A 279 15.15 0.92 15.14
C ASP A 279 14.56 -0.50 15.27
N LEU A 280 13.85 -0.76 16.36
CA LEU A 280 13.15 -2.01 16.60
C LEU A 280 11.93 -2.19 15.69
N TRP A 281 11.15 -1.12 15.44
CA TRP A 281 9.98 -1.13 14.54
C TRP A 281 10.36 -1.35 13.08
N LEU A 282 11.44 -0.70 12.63
CA LEU A 282 11.95 -0.90 11.27
C LEU A 282 12.51 -2.32 11.07
N GLY A 283 12.63 -3.12 12.13
CA GLY A 283 13.05 -4.51 12.09
C GLY A 283 14.49 -4.66 11.60
N ASP A 284 14.87 -5.87 11.18
CA ASP A 284 16.18 -6.10 10.60
C ASP A 284 16.19 -5.73 9.10
N LEU A 285 16.54 -4.48 8.78
CA LEU A 285 16.86 -4.05 7.41
C LEU A 285 18.33 -4.28 7.09
N SER A 286 18.98 -5.27 7.72
CA SER A 286 20.41 -5.53 7.55
C SER A 286 20.79 -5.61 6.08
N GLY A 287 21.82 -4.83 5.71
CA GLY A 287 22.30 -4.72 4.33
C GLY A 287 21.72 -3.56 3.52
N ASN A 288 20.72 -2.82 4.03
CA ASN A 288 20.25 -1.61 3.36
C ASN A 288 21.11 -0.40 3.74
N GLU A 289 21.96 0.07 2.82
CA GLU A 289 22.74 1.31 2.98
C GLU A 289 21.86 2.54 3.27
N GLN A 290 20.56 2.45 2.97
CA GLN A 290 19.58 3.51 3.24
C GLN A 290 19.01 3.47 4.66
N ARG A 291 19.26 2.42 5.46
CA ARG A 291 18.72 2.32 6.83
C ARG A 291 19.02 3.57 7.68
N PRO A 292 20.26 4.12 7.72
CA PRO A 292 20.55 5.33 8.50
C PRO A 292 19.76 6.55 8.00
N LEU A 293 19.51 6.64 6.69
CA LEU A 293 18.74 7.74 6.10
C LEU A 293 17.26 7.65 6.49
N VAL A 294 16.71 6.43 6.49
CA VAL A 294 15.33 6.19 6.91
C VAL A 294 15.17 6.47 8.40
N LEU A 295 16.11 6.02 9.24
CA LEU A 295 16.10 6.33 10.67
C LEU A 295 16.12 7.84 10.93
N ASP A 296 17.02 8.57 10.28
CA ASP A 296 17.11 10.03 10.38
C ASP A 296 15.79 10.70 9.96
N GLU A 297 15.12 10.19 8.92
CA GLU A 297 13.82 10.68 8.47
C GLU A 297 12.72 10.55 9.52
N TYR A 298 12.63 9.41 10.22
CA TYR A 298 11.63 9.20 11.27
C TYR A 298 11.96 10.01 12.53
N GLN A 299 13.23 10.11 12.90
CA GLN A 299 13.68 10.86 14.09
C GLN A 299 13.42 12.37 13.97
N ARG A 300 13.58 12.91 12.77
CA ARG A 300 13.47 14.35 12.53
C ARG A 300 12.06 14.78 12.20
N ASP A 301 11.11 13.85 12.07
CA ASP A 301 9.74 14.17 11.73
C ASP A 301 9.12 15.09 12.78
N GLN A 302 8.46 16.17 12.33
CA GLN A 302 7.95 17.28 13.14
C GLN A 302 9.00 18.10 13.91
N ALA A 303 10.30 17.79 13.84
CA ALA A 303 11.36 18.57 14.47
C ALA A 303 11.64 19.88 13.70
N SER A 304 12.44 20.79 14.26
CA SER A 304 12.84 22.02 13.55
C SER A 304 13.64 21.69 12.28
N ALA A 305 13.31 22.34 11.16
CA ALA A 305 14.01 22.13 9.89
C ALA A 305 15.41 22.76 9.88
N GLU A 306 16.34 22.09 9.22
CA GLU A 306 17.68 22.61 8.95
C GLU A 306 17.72 23.43 7.65
N PRO A 307 18.66 24.39 7.53
CA PRO A 307 18.80 25.20 6.32
C PRO A 307 19.00 24.38 5.04
N ASN A 308 19.69 23.24 5.14
CA ASN A 308 20.04 22.39 4.00
C ASN A 308 19.00 21.32 3.68
N ASP A 309 17.94 21.16 4.47
CA ASP A 309 16.92 20.15 4.14
C ASP A 309 16.24 20.47 2.80
N PRO A 310 15.77 19.44 2.07
CA PRO A 310 15.01 19.65 0.85
C PRO A 310 13.73 20.47 1.11
N PRO A 311 13.34 21.38 0.21
CA PRO A 311 12.14 22.20 0.40
C PRO A 311 10.87 21.37 0.52
N GLU A 312 10.78 20.23 -0.15
CA GLU A 312 9.65 19.29 -0.08
C GLU A 312 9.50 18.60 1.29
N ARG A 313 10.50 18.70 2.17
CA ARG A 313 10.47 18.19 3.55
C ARG A 313 10.34 19.30 4.58
N LYS A 314 10.11 20.54 4.14
CA LYS A 314 9.95 21.69 5.01
C LYS A 314 8.50 22.13 4.99
N TRP A 315 7.95 22.32 6.17
CA TRP A 315 6.68 22.99 6.35
C TRP A 315 6.91 24.26 7.15
N MET A 316 6.27 25.34 6.75
CA MET A 316 6.42 26.64 7.39
C MET A 316 5.06 27.08 7.93
N LYS A 317 5.06 27.48 9.20
CA LYS A 317 3.95 28.17 9.81
C LYS A 317 3.95 29.60 9.29
N VAL A 318 2.82 30.08 8.81
CA VAL A 318 2.66 31.47 8.32
C VAL A 318 1.55 32.15 9.12
N THR A 319 1.72 33.45 9.38
CA THR A 319 0.72 34.28 10.07
C THR A 319 0.12 35.28 9.08
N PHE A 320 -1.19 35.24 8.87
CA PHE A 320 -1.85 36.10 7.87
C PHE A 320 -2.02 37.54 8.34
N LYS A 321 -1.73 38.50 7.45
CA LYS A 321 -1.76 39.95 7.76
C LYS A 321 -3.13 40.61 7.60
N ALA A 322 -4.03 39.97 6.88
CA ALA A 322 -5.38 40.45 6.59
C ALA A 322 -6.26 39.23 6.24
N GLY A 323 -7.58 39.39 6.37
CA GLY A 323 -8.49 38.33 5.93
C GLY A 323 -8.38 38.12 4.43
N ASP A 324 -8.10 36.89 4.01
CA ASP A 324 -7.92 36.51 2.61
C ASP A 324 -8.59 35.16 2.37
N GLU A 325 -9.01 34.93 1.12
CA GLU A 325 -9.58 33.65 0.68
C GLU A 325 -8.47 32.87 -0.01
N ILE A 326 -8.18 31.68 0.51
CA ILE A 326 -7.17 30.77 -0.05
C ILE A 326 -7.89 29.66 -0.80
N GLU A 327 -7.58 29.52 -2.08
CA GLU A 327 -8.03 28.39 -2.89
C GLU A 327 -7.28 27.14 -2.42
N VAL A 328 -8.01 26.12 -1.96
CA VAL A 328 -7.43 24.86 -1.46
C VAL A 328 -7.07 23.97 -2.66
N ASP A 329 -5.92 23.30 -2.56
CA ASP A 329 -5.14 22.62 -3.63
C ASP A 329 -5.86 21.56 -4.48
N ALA A 330 -7.13 21.24 -4.23
CA ALA A 330 -7.86 20.21 -4.95
C ALA A 330 -9.03 20.80 -5.76
N THR A 331 -8.75 21.05 -7.05
CA THR A 331 -9.68 21.68 -8.00
C THR A 331 -10.78 20.74 -8.53
N GLU A 332 -10.71 19.44 -8.21
CA GLU A 332 -11.70 18.46 -8.65
C GLU A 332 -12.36 17.76 -7.46
N GLU A 333 -13.68 17.92 -7.34
CA GLU A 333 -14.57 17.11 -6.52
C GLU A 333 -14.56 15.67 -7.08
N SER A 334 -13.56 14.87 -6.71
CA SER A 334 -13.57 13.45 -7.01
C SER A 334 -14.57 12.77 -6.07
N GLN A 335 -15.62 12.18 -6.66
CA GLN A 335 -16.38 11.12 -6.02
C GLN A 335 -15.37 10.13 -5.42
N VAL A 336 -15.51 9.82 -4.11
CA VAL A 336 -14.68 8.90 -3.30
C VAL A 336 -13.62 8.19 -4.16
N PRO A 337 -12.37 8.68 -4.18
CA PRO A 337 -11.37 8.16 -5.10
C PRO A 337 -11.12 6.68 -4.78
N GLU A 338 -11.00 5.84 -5.82
CA GLU A 338 -10.63 4.42 -5.67
C GLU A 338 -9.25 4.24 -5.01
N GLU A 339 -8.40 5.27 -5.05
CA GLU A 339 -7.09 5.29 -4.43
C GLU A 339 -7.00 6.39 -3.34
N PRO A 340 -6.53 6.08 -2.12
CA PRO A 340 -6.47 7.03 -1.01
C PRO A 340 -5.40 8.11 -1.17
N PHE A 341 -4.54 8.02 -2.18
CA PHE A 341 -3.49 9.01 -2.48
C PHE A 341 -3.58 9.50 -3.92
N ASP A 342 -3.12 10.73 -4.18
CA ASP A 342 -2.92 11.23 -5.53
C ASP A 342 -1.59 10.78 -6.15
N GLY A 343 -1.37 11.11 -7.42
CA GLY A 343 -0.12 10.78 -8.13
C GLY A 343 1.15 11.42 -7.54
N SER A 344 1.01 12.35 -6.59
CA SER A 344 2.08 12.98 -5.81
C SER A 344 2.30 12.33 -4.44
N GLY A 345 1.45 11.38 -4.03
CA GLY A 345 1.52 10.73 -2.72
C GLY A 345 0.81 11.50 -1.60
N GLN A 346 -0.03 12.47 -1.92
CA GLN A 346 -0.85 13.20 -0.94
C GLN A 346 -2.18 12.48 -0.70
N ALA A 347 -2.62 12.40 0.57
CA ALA A 347 -3.86 11.73 0.93
C ALA A 347 -5.10 12.48 0.38
N ARG A 348 -6.03 11.74 -0.23
CA ARG A 348 -7.29 12.24 -0.77
C ARG A 348 -8.42 12.00 0.24
N ALA A 349 -8.41 12.73 1.35
CA ALA A 349 -9.46 12.63 2.37
C ALA A 349 -10.75 13.34 1.93
N LYS A 350 -11.91 12.68 2.07
CA LYS A 350 -13.24 13.18 1.66
C LYS A 350 -13.64 14.53 2.29
N ASP A 351 -13.04 14.87 3.43
CA ASP A 351 -13.36 16.08 4.21
C ASP A 351 -12.40 17.25 3.92
N LEU A 352 -11.41 17.08 3.04
CA LEU A 352 -10.67 18.21 2.49
C LEU A 352 -11.65 19.09 1.70
N GLN A 353 -11.65 20.41 1.92
CA GLN A 353 -12.53 21.32 1.18
C GLN A 353 -12.06 21.37 -0.28
N TYR A 354 -12.81 20.71 -1.17
CA TYR A 354 -12.55 20.67 -2.60
C TYR A 354 -13.23 21.87 -3.27
N GLY A 355 -12.45 22.75 -3.90
CA GLY A 355 -12.98 23.86 -4.71
C GLY A 355 -13.70 24.99 -3.96
N GLU A 356 -13.76 24.97 -2.62
CA GLU A 356 -14.23 26.09 -1.80
C GLU A 356 -13.03 26.82 -1.18
N ALA A 357 -13.01 28.14 -1.30
CA ALA A 357 -11.95 28.94 -0.72
C ALA A 357 -12.10 29.01 0.81
N VAL A 358 -11.02 28.71 1.53
CA VAL A 358 -10.99 28.86 2.99
C VAL A 358 -10.81 30.35 3.30
N SER A 359 -11.80 30.94 3.96
CA SER A 359 -11.69 32.30 4.49
C SER A 359 -10.79 32.29 5.73
N VAL A 360 -9.57 32.81 5.58
CA VAL A 360 -8.62 32.94 6.68
C VAL A 360 -8.78 34.32 7.31
N SER A 361 -8.80 34.41 8.64
CA SER A 361 -8.90 35.66 9.38
C SER A 361 -7.54 36.31 9.60
N ASN A 362 -7.56 37.60 9.95
CA ASN A 362 -6.34 38.32 10.30
C ASN A 362 -5.71 37.74 11.58
N ASN A 363 -4.40 37.49 11.55
CA ASN A 363 -3.60 36.79 12.57
C ASN A 363 -3.85 35.29 12.72
N ASP A 364 -4.56 34.64 11.79
CA ASP A 364 -4.61 33.19 11.79
C ASP A 364 -3.23 32.61 11.46
N GLU A 365 -2.91 31.50 12.12
CA GLU A 365 -1.64 30.80 11.96
C GLU A 365 -1.90 29.41 11.37
N LEU A 366 -1.34 29.15 10.17
CA LEU A 366 -1.53 27.90 9.46
C LEU A 366 -0.19 27.35 8.98
N TRP A 367 -0.10 26.03 8.87
CA TRP A 367 1.07 25.34 8.32
C TRP A 367 0.87 25.09 6.83
N PHE A 368 1.86 25.45 6.02
CA PHE A 368 1.91 25.15 4.59
C PHE A 368 3.22 24.45 4.23
N ASP A 369 3.25 23.79 3.08
CA ASP A 369 4.52 23.40 2.48
C ASP A 369 5.39 24.64 2.22
N PHE A 370 6.70 24.44 2.22
CA PHE A 370 7.65 25.55 2.15
C PHE A 370 7.54 26.38 0.87
N ALA A 371 7.14 25.79 -0.27
CA ALA A 371 7.02 26.53 -1.53
C ALA A 371 5.80 27.45 -1.50
N SER A 372 4.63 26.93 -1.10
CA SER A 372 3.40 27.72 -0.97
C SER A 372 3.52 28.81 0.10
N ALA A 373 4.15 28.51 1.24
CA ALA A 373 4.44 29.51 2.27
C ALA A 373 5.31 30.66 1.73
N GLN A 374 6.35 30.35 0.97
CA GLN A 374 7.21 31.36 0.36
C GLN A 374 6.46 32.23 -0.64
N GLU A 375 5.52 31.65 -1.40
CA GLU A 375 4.68 32.40 -2.32
C GLU A 375 3.77 33.40 -1.56
N LEU A 376 3.10 32.97 -0.49
CA LEU A 376 2.26 33.83 0.34
C LEU A 376 3.05 35.00 0.96
N ILE A 377 4.29 34.73 1.39
CA ILE A 377 5.19 35.76 1.94
C ILE A 377 5.64 36.74 0.84
N GLN A 378 5.99 36.24 -0.35
CA GLN A 378 6.38 37.07 -1.50
C GLN A 378 5.23 37.98 -1.95
N GLN A 379 4.00 37.50 -1.89
CA GLN A 379 2.78 38.26 -2.16
C GLN A 379 2.41 39.24 -1.04
N GLN A 380 3.19 39.28 0.05
CA GLN A 380 2.95 40.11 1.25
C GLN A 380 1.63 39.81 1.96
N LYS A 381 1.07 38.61 1.77
CA LYS A 381 -0.19 38.16 2.40
C LYS A 381 0.02 37.62 3.81
N ALA A 382 1.18 37.04 4.08
CA ALA A 382 1.55 36.48 5.37
C ALA A 382 2.96 36.90 5.83
N ASP A 383 3.23 36.70 7.12
CA ASP A 383 4.57 36.76 7.72
C ASP A 383 5.14 35.35 7.95
N PRO A 384 6.46 35.16 7.77
CA PRO A 384 7.12 33.89 8.06
C PRO A 384 7.12 33.58 9.55
N GLY A 385 6.77 32.34 9.89
CA GLY A 385 6.89 31.78 11.23
C GLY A 385 7.94 30.67 11.32
N GLU A 386 7.66 29.69 12.17
CA GLU A 386 8.51 28.52 12.40
C GLU A 386 8.56 27.60 11.18
N VAL A 387 9.70 26.94 10.95
CA VAL A 387 9.87 25.92 9.91
C VAL A 387 10.19 24.59 10.57
N LYS A 388 9.37 23.57 10.28
CA LYS A 388 9.55 22.20 10.74
C LYS A 388 9.90 21.27 9.58
N TYR A 389 10.63 20.21 9.90
CA TYR A 389 10.87 19.10 9.02
C TYR A 389 9.65 18.17 9.07
N VAL A 390 9.16 17.77 7.90
CA VAL A 390 8.06 16.82 7.78
C VAL A 390 8.50 15.72 6.83
N ARG A 391 8.47 14.49 7.33
CA ARG A 391 8.80 13.30 6.55
C ARG A 391 7.75 13.09 5.46
N GLN A 392 8.15 12.54 4.32
CA GLN A 392 7.16 12.10 3.34
C GLN A 392 6.50 10.81 3.81
N LEU A 393 5.16 10.81 3.88
CA LEU A 393 4.39 9.61 4.14
C LEU A 393 4.51 8.65 2.97
N ARG A 394 4.60 7.36 3.28
CA ARG A 394 4.78 6.29 2.31
C ARG A 394 3.43 5.67 1.94
N ASP A 395 3.14 5.64 0.65
CA ASP A 395 2.11 4.77 0.10
C ASP A 395 2.67 3.34 0.00
N TYR A 396 2.41 2.55 1.05
CA TYR A 396 2.88 1.18 1.12
C TYR A 396 2.31 0.30 0.01
N ALA A 397 1.05 0.52 -0.41
CA ALA A 397 0.44 -0.28 -1.48
C ALA A 397 1.22 -0.09 -2.79
N ARG A 398 1.46 1.17 -3.17
CA ARG A 398 2.25 1.51 -4.35
C ARG A 398 3.69 1.00 -4.23
N GLN A 399 4.31 1.17 -3.06
CA GLN A 399 5.68 0.74 -2.85
C GLN A 399 5.83 -0.78 -2.97
N PHE A 400 4.91 -1.56 -2.39
CA PHE A 400 4.93 -3.01 -2.51
C PHE A 400 4.69 -3.49 -3.94
N ARG A 401 3.78 -2.86 -4.70
CA ARG A 401 3.58 -3.17 -6.13
C ARG A 401 4.84 -2.92 -6.95
N ILE A 402 5.51 -1.78 -6.73
CA ILE A 402 6.78 -1.46 -7.41
C ILE A 402 7.85 -2.51 -7.06
N ASN A 403 7.99 -2.83 -5.77
CA ASN A 403 8.96 -3.81 -5.30
C ASN A 403 8.68 -5.21 -5.87
N ALA A 404 7.42 -5.65 -5.90
CA ALA A 404 7.02 -6.92 -6.50
C ALA A 404 7.44 -6.99 -7.98
N GLY A 405 7.20 -5.93 -8.75
CA GLY A 405 7.64 -5.85 -10.13
C GLY A 405 9.17 -5.89 -10.30
N GLN A 406 9.92 -5.26 -9.39
CA GLN A 406 11.38 -5.32 -9.39
C GLN A 406 11.92 -6.70 -9.05
N ILE A 407 11.32 -7.37 -8.06
CA ILE A 407 11.69 -8.74 -7.66
C ILE A 407 11.44 -9.71 -8.82
N ASP A 408 10.25 -9.69 -9.42
CA ASP A 408 9.92 -10.55 -10.57
C ASP A 408 10.85 -10.28 -11.77
N ALA A 409 11.21 -9.02 -12.04
CA ALA A 409 12.19 -8.70 -13.08
C ALA A 409 13.59 -9.28 -12.76
N ALA A 410 14.03 -9.18 -11.50
CA ALA A 410 15.31 -9.70 -11.05
C ALA A 410 15.35 -11.25 -11.09
N GLU A 411 14.28 -11.91 -10.66
CA GLU A 411 14.14 -13.38 -10.72
C GLU A 411 14.18 -13.88 -12.17
N ARG A 412 13.48 -13.21 -13.10
CA ARG A 412 13.55 -13.54 -14.54
C ARG A 412 14.96 -13.36 -15.10
N GLN A 413 15.67 -12.32 -14.69
CA GLN A 413 17.06 -12.12 -15.09
C GLN A 413 17.98 -13.22 -14.53
N ASN A 414 17.81 -13.59 -13.26
CA ASN A 414 18.57 -14.67 -12.63
C ASN A 414 18.34 -16.01 -13.34
N ALA A 415 17.09 -16.36 -13.66
CA ALA A 415 16.76 -17.57 -14.41
C ALA A 415 17.44 -17.59 -15.79
N SER A 416 17.44 -16.46 -16.50
CA SER A 416 18.14 -16.34 -17.79
C SER A 416 19.66 -16.49 -17.65
N LEU A 417 20.27 -15.93 -16.60
CA LEU A 417 21.71 -16.05 -16.34
C LEU A 417 22.10 -17.49 -16.00
N LEU A 418 21.28 -18.19 -15.22
CA LEU A 418 21.50 -19.60 -14.90
C LEU A 418 21.44 -20.48 -16.15
N ALA A 419 20.45 -20.27 -17.02
CA ALA A 419 20.37 -20.98 -18.30
C ALA A 419 21.59 -20.72 -19.19
N LEU A 420 22.08 -19.47 -19.25
CA LEU A 420 23.29 -19.12 -19.99
C LEU A 420 24.53 -19.79 -19.40
N SER A 421 24.67 -19.79 -18.07
CA SER A 421 25.76 -20.46 -17.35
C SER A 421 25.82 -21.96 -17.64
N GLN A 422 24.66 -22.64 -17.61
CA GLN A 422 24.56 -24.05 -17.96
C GLN A 422 24.98 -24.32 -19.41
N LYS A 423 24.53 -23.48 -20.35
CA LYS A 423 24.91 -23.60 -21.76
C LYS A 423 26.42 -23.40 -21.97
N LEU A 424 27.03 -22.42 -21.32
CA LEU A 424 28.48 -22.19 -21.38
C LEU A 424 29.25 -23.39 -20.80
N THR A 425 28.77 -23.94 -19.69
CA THR A 425 29.36 -25.13 -19.07
C THR A 425 29.31 -26.33 -20.02
N GLN A 426 28.18 -26.56 -20.69
CA GLN A 426 28.02 -27.61 -21.68
C GLN A 426 28.96 -27.41 -22.89
N GLN A 427 29.03 -26.19 -23.42
CA GLN A 427 29.94 -25.87 -24.53
C GLN A 427 31.42 -26.06 -24.14
N SER A 428 31.79 -25.72 -22.91
CA SER A 428 33.14 -25.98 -22.40
C SER A 428 33.43 -27.49 -22.34
N ALA A 429 32.48 -28.31 -21.90
CA ALA A 429 32.63 -29.76 -21.88
C ALA A 429 32.78 -30.34 -23.30
N ASP A 430 31.97 -29.87 -24.25
CA ASP A 430 32.05 -30.29 -25.66
C ASP A 430 33.39 -29.92 -26.29
N LEU A 431 33.89 -28.70 -26.01
CA LEU A 431 35.20 -28.25 -26.49
C LEU A 431 36.33 -29.08 -25.88
N GLN A 432 36.26 -29.42 -24.59
CA GLN A 432 37.25 -30.32 -23.96
C GLN A 432 37.25 -31.71 -24.62
N ALA A 433 36.07 -32.27 -24.92
CA ALA A 433 35.98 -33.53 -25.65
C ALA A 433 36.59 -33.43 -27.06
N GLN A 434 36.39 -32.33 -27.77
CA GLN A 434 37.01 -32.09 -29.08
C GLN A 434 38.54 -31.99 -28.99
N ILE A 435 39.07 -31.33 -27.96
CA ILE A 435 40.53 -31.24 -27.73
C ILE A 435 41.13 -32.64 -27.61
N VAL A 436 40.53 -33.53 -26.82
CA VAL A 436 40.99 -34.92 -26.66
C VAL A 436 41.04 -35.65 -28.02
N VAL A 437 39.98 -35.54 -28.83
CA VAL A 437 39.93 -36.16 -30.16
C VAL A 437 41.02 -35.62 -31.09
N VAL A 438 41.28 -34.31 -31.04
CA VAL A 438 42.33 -33.67 -31.84
C VAL A 438 43.72 -34.13 -31.38
N GLU A 439 43.95 -34.26 -30.07
CA GLU A 439 45.20 -34.78 -29.51
C GLU A 439 45.45 -36.23 -29.92
N GLU A 440 44.42 -37.09 -29.87
CA GLU A 440 44.53 -38.47 -30.36
C GLU A 440 44.85 -38.54 -31.85
N ARG A 441 44.18 -37.70 -32.67
CA ARG A 441 44.46 -37.62 -34.10
C ARG A 441 45.89 -37.17 -34.37
N ARG A 442 46.37 -36.18 -33.61
CA ARG A 442 47.75 -35.69 -33.71
C ARG A 442 48.75 -36.79 -33.34
N ARG A 443 48.48 -37.58 -32.29
CA ARG A 443 49.30 -38.74 -31.93
C ARG A 443 49.34 -39.76 -33.06
N LYS A 444 48.18 -40.14 -33.62
CA LYS A 444 48.12 -41.09 -34.73
C LYS A 444 48.88 -40.61 -35.97
N TRP A 445 48.74 -39.34 -36.33
CA TRP A 445 49.52 -38.77 -37.43
C TRP A 445 51.02 -38.77 -37.18
N ALA A 446 51.46 -38.59 -35.93
CA ALA A 446 52.87 -38.70 -35.57
C ALA A 446 53.38 -40.14 -35.72
N GLU A 447 52.60 -41.13 -35.29
CA GLU A 447 52.90 -42.56 -35.47
C GLU A 447 52.97 -42.94 -36.97
N ASP A 448 51.95 -42.56 -37.76
CA ASP A 448 51.90 -42.82 -39.20
C ASP A 448 53.09 -42.17 -39.93
N SER A 449 53.42 -40.91 -39.61
CA SER A 449 54.57 -40.20 -40.17
C SER A 449 55.89 -40.90 -39.88
N ALA A 450 56.08 -41.38 -38.64
CA ALA A 450 57.27 -42.16 -38.28
C ALA A 450 57.33 -43.49 -39.05
N GLY A 451 56.19 -44.17 -39.22
CA GLY A 451 56.09 -45.38 -40.03
C GLY A 451 56.52 -45.15 -41.49
N PHE A 452 55.99 -44.11 -42.14
CA PHE A 452 56.38 -43.76 -43.51
C PHE A 452 57.86 -43.42 -43.65
N GLN A 453 58.46 -42.77 -42.65
CA GLN A 453 59.90 -42.50 -42.66
C GLN A 453 60.72 -43.80 -42.61
N MET A 454 60.29 -44.79 -41.82
CA MET A 454 60.94 -46.11 -41.80
C MET A 454 60.77 -46.86 -43.12
N GLU A 455 59.57 -46.88 -43.70
CA GLU A 455 59.33 -47.52 -45.01
C GLU A 455 60.18 -46.88 -46.11
N LEU A 456 60.28 -45.54 -46.12
CA LEU A 456 61.13 -44.81 -47.06
C LEU A 456 62.60 -45.17 -46.89
N ALA A 457 63.09 -45.36 -45.67
CA ALA A 457 64.45 -45.82 -45.41
C ALA A 457 64.69 -47.23 -45.98
N VAL A 458 63.76 -48.16 -45.76
CA VAL A 458 63.83 -49.55 -46.29
C VAL A 458 63.79 -49.56 -47.82
N ILE A 459 62.91 -48.76 -48.45
CA ILE A 459 62.82 -48.66 -49.91
C ILE A 459 64.13 -48.11 -50.49
N ASN A 460 64.74 -47.12 -49.83
CA ASN A 460 66.02 -46.58 -50.27
C ASN A 460 67.16 -47.61 -50.14
N GLU A 461 67.18 -48.39 -49.05
CA GLU A 461 68.14 -49.48 -48.89
C GLU A 461 67.96 -50.54 -49.99
N TYR A 462 66.72 -50.97 -50.25
CA TYR A 462 66.41 -51.92 -51.31
C TYR A 462 66.78 -51.40 -52.69
N LYS A 463 66.52 -50.12 -52.97
CA LYS A 463 66.94 -49.45 -54.21
C LYS A 463 68.46 -49.46 -54.37
N GLN A 464 69.22 -49.13 -53.31
CA GLN A 464 70.68 -49.17 -53.34
C GLN A 464 71.21 -50.58 -53.61
N ALA A 465 70.61 -51.61 -53.00
CA ALA A 465 70.98 -53.00 -53.24
C ALA A 465 70.72 -53.41 -54.70
N LEU A 466 69.56 -53.05 -55.27
CA LEU A 466 69.23 -53.27 -56.68
C LEU A 466 70.20 -52.57 -57.64
N GLU A 467 70.59 -51.32 -57.33
CA GLU A 467 71.58 -50.58 -58.11
C GLU A 467 72.95 -51.27 -58.08
N GLN A 468 73.39 -51.76 -56.92
CA GLN A 468 74.63 -52.53 -56.77
C GLN A 468 74.58 -53.86 -57.53
N GLU A 469 73.48 -54.61 -57.45
CA GLU A 469 73.30 -55.85 -58.21
C GLU A 469 73.30 -55.58 -59.72
N TRP A 470 72.61 -54.53 -60.17
CA TRP A 470 72.59 -54.10 -61.56
C TRP A 470 74.00 -53.77 -62.08
N GLU A 471 74.78 -53.02 -61.30
CA GLU A 471 76.18 -52.71 -61.63
C GLU A 471 77.06 -53.98 -61.68
N SER A 472 76.86 -54.90 -60.73
CA SER A 472 77.55 -56.19 -60.69
C SER A 472 77.26 -57.02 -61.96
N VAL A 473 75.98 -57.23 -62.29
CA VAL A 473 75.54 -57.95 -63.49
C VAL A 473 76.07 -57.29 -64.76
N ARG A 474 76.02 -55.96 -64.84
CA ARG A 474 76.56 -55.20 -65.99
C ARG A 474 78.08 -55.40 -66.14
N SER A 475 78.81 -55.43 -65.03
CA SER A 475 80.25 -55.66 -65.01
C SER A 475 80.60 -57.09 -65.46
N GLU A 476 79.82 -58.07 -65.01
CA GLU A 476 80.01 -59.48 -65.37
C GLU A 476 79.66 -59.72 -66.84
N LEU A 477 78.57 -59.16 -67.34
CA LEU A 477 78.22 -59.21 -68.77
C LEU A 477 79.33 -58.61 -69.63
N SER A 478 79.91 -57.49 -69.20
CA SER A 478 81.05 -56.86 -69.87
C SER A 478 82.30 -57.75 -69.87
N ARG A 479 82.56 -58.47 -68.75
CA ARG A 479 83.65 -59.46 -68.64
C ARG A 479 83.43 -60.64 -69.58
N LEU A 480 82.24 -61.24 -69.56
CA LEU A 480 81.87 -62.39 -70.40
C LEU A 480 81.94 -62.03 -71.89
N TYR A 481 81.47 -60.84 -72.28
CA TYR A 481 81.59 -60.35 -73.65
C TYR A 481 83.04 -60.24 -74.11
N ARG A 482 83.93 -59.68 -73.27
CA ARG A 482 85.37 -59.59 -73.57
C ARG A 482 86.02 -60.97 -73.66
N ALA A 483 85.68 -61.89 -72.76
CA ALA A 483 86.18 -63.26 -72.76
C ALA A 483 85.74 -64.04 -74.00
N ASN A 484 84.46 -63.99 -74.35
CA ASN A 484 83.93 -64.59 -75.58
C ASN A 484 84.61 -64.03 -76.83
N LYS A 485 84.80 -62.71 -76.90
CA LYS A 485 85.53 -62.07 -78.01
C LYS A 485 86.97 -62.56 -78.11
N GLN A 486 87.65 -62.78 -76.99
CA GLN A 486 89.00 -63.33 -76.95
C GLN A 486 89.03 -64.81 -77.40
N GLN A 487 88.08 -65.63 -76.95
CA GLN A 487 87.95 -67.02 -77.40
C GLN A 487 87.68 -67.12 -78.91
N VAL A 488 86.83 -66.25 -79.46
CA VAL A 488 86.60 -66.19 -80.91
C VAL A 488 87.91 -65.92 -81.65
N ARG A 489 88.70 -64.93 -81.21
CA ARG A 489 90.02 -64.65 -81.80
C ARG A 489 90.99 -65.82 -81.69
N GLN A 490 90.98 -66.55 -80.57
CA GLN A 490 91.80 -67.76 -80.39
C GLN A 490 91.37 -68.89 -81.33
N ASN A 491 90.06 -69.11 -81.49
CA ASN A 491 89.51 -70.11 -82.39
C ASN A 491 89.78 -69.77 -83.86
N GLU A 492 89.66 -68.50 -84.26
CA GLU A 492 90.07 -68.01 -85.58
C GLU A 492 91.58 -68.21 -85.81
N GLY A 493 92.40 -67.89 -84.81
CA GLY A 493 93.84 -68.14 -84.83
C GLY A 493 94.17 -69.63 -84.99
N ALA A 494 93.53 -70.51 -84.22
CA ALA A 494 93.71 -71.96 -84.30
C ALA A 494 93.22 -72.54 -85.64
N ALA A 495 92.10 -72.03 -86.17
CA ALA A 495 91.61 -72.39 -87.50
C ALA A 495 92.61 -71.98 -88.60
N SER A 496 93.21 -70.78 -88.49
CA SER A 496 94.24 -70.33 -89.41
C SER A 496 95.54 -71.16 -89.32
N ALA A 497 95.95 -71.57 -88.11
CA ALA A 497 97.10 -72.43 -87.87
C ALA A 497 96.89 -73.87 -88.38
N ASN A 498 95.68 -74.42 -88.24
CA ASN A 498 95.31 -75.71 -88.82
C ASN A 498 95.25 -75.65 -90.35
N ALA A 499 94.80 -74.53 -90.93
CA ALA A 499 94.81 -74.32 -92.38
C ALA A 499 96.24 -74.20 -92.95
N SER A 500 97.18 -73.58 -92.23
CA SER A 500 98.60 -73.57 -92.63
C SER A 500 99.25 -74.95 -92.52
N THR A 501 98.90 -75.73 -91.50
CA THR A 501 99.45 -77.09 -91.29
C THR A 501 98.95 -78.09 -92.34
N ARG A 502 97.72 -77.92 -92.85
CA ARG A 502 97.19 -78.71 -93.99
C ARG A 502 97.73 -78.30 -95.36
N ARG A 503 98.37 -77.13 -95.50
CA ARG A 503 99.08 -76.73 -96.74
C ARG A 503 100.53 -77.23 -96.80
N SER A 504 101.08 -77.74 -95.69
CA SER A 504 102.43 -78.30 -95.59
C SER A 504 102.49 -79.83 -95.60
N LEU A 505 101.34 -80.49 -95.77
CA LEU A 505 101.19 -81.90 -96.13
C LEU A 505 100.70 -81.95 -97.58
#